data_AF-A0A951GC31-F1
#
_entry.id   AF-A0A951GC31-F1
#
_cell.length_a   1.000
_cell.length_b   1.000
_cell.length_c   1.000
_cell.angle_alpha   90.00
_cell.angle_beta   90.00
_cell.angle_gamma   90.00
#
_symmetry.space_group_name_H-M   'P 1'
#
loop_
_entity.id
_entity.type
_entity.pdbx_description
1 polymer ?
#
loop_
_entity_poly.entity_id
_entity_poly.type
_entity_poly.pdbx_seq_one_letter_code
_entity_poly.pdbx_strand_id
1 'polypeptide(L)' 'MKENRVKRILDEGGLALGTHVGGIADPQIVEIIGFAGFDAAFIDMEHTA' A
#
# COMPACT_ATOMS: atom_id res chain seq x y z
N MET A 1 -8.96 -11.18 13.32
CA MET A 1 -8.29 -10.56 12.16
C MET A 1 -9.34 -9.82 11.34
N LYS A 2 -9.06 -8.60 10.87
CA LYS A 2 -9.96 -7.91 9.93
C LYS A 2 -9.87 -8.54 8.54
N GLU A 3 -10.92 -8.37 7.75
CA GLU A 3 -10.93 -8.75 6.33
C GLU A 3 -9.84 -7.98 5.56
N ASN A 4 -9.15 -8.68 4.64
CA ASN A 4 -8.22 -8.04 3.71
C ASN A 4 -9.01 -7.47 2.52
N ARG A 5 -9.33 -6.17 2.61
CA ARG A 5 -10.08 -5.44 1.57
C ARG A 5 -9.42 -5.53 0.19
N VAL A 6 -8.09 -5.40 0.10
CA VAL A 6 -7.36 -5.44 -1.18
C VAL A 6 -7.49 -6.81 -1.83
N LYS A 7 -7.32 -7.89 -1.04
CA LYS A 7 -7.49 -9.26 -1.55
C LYS A 7 -8.89 -9.48 -2.13
N ARG A 8 -9.94 -9.07 -1.42
CA ARG A 8 -11.32 -9.17 -1.92
C ARG A 8 -11.51 -8.42 -3.24
N ILE A 9 -11.01 -7.18 -3.35
CA ILE A 9 -11.13 -6.39 -4.59
C ILE A 9 -10.50 -7.14 -5.77
N LEU A 10 -9.32 -7.74 -5.58
CA LEU A 10 -8.63 -8.49 -6.62
C LEU A 10 -9.37 -9.78 -6.99
N ASP A 11 -9.88 -10.52 -5.98
CA ASP A 11 -10.64 -11.77 -6.19
C ASP A 11 -11.96 -11.51 -6.97
N GLU A 12 -12.57 -10.33 -6.81
CA GLU A 12 -13.77 -9.90 -7.52
C GLU A 12 -13.48 -9.33 -8.93
N GLY A 13 -12.21 -9.28 -9.35
CA GLY A 13 -11.79 -8.72 -10.63
C GLY A 13 -11.79 -7.18 -10.68
N GLY A 14 -11.81 -6.54 -9.51
CA GLY A 14 -11.74 -5.09 -9.37
C GLY A 14 -10.33 -4.52 -9.51
N LEU A 15 -10.23 -3.19 -9.51
CA LEU A 15 -8.97 -2.45 -9.56
C LEU A 15 -8.59 -1.96 -8.17
N ALA A 16 -7.34 -2.20 -7.76
CA ALA A 16 -6.72 -1.62 -6.57
C ALA A 16 -5.47 -0.83 -6.99
N LEU A 17 -5.36 0.43 -6.58
CA LEU A 17 -4.22 1.29 -6.89
C LEU A 17 -3.29 1.40 -5.68
N GLY A 18 -2.05 0.94 -5.84
CA GLY A 18 -1.01 1.04 -4.81
C GLY A 18 0.13 1.97 -5.20
N THR A 19 0.88 2.42 -4.20
CA THR A 19 2.13 3.19 -4.40
C THR A 19 3.29 2.57 -3.62
N HIS A 20 4.51 2.97 -3.99
CA HIS A 20 5.77 2.39 -3.53
C HIS A 20 6.38 3.20 -2.38
N VAL A 21 6.88 2.50 -1.36
CA VAL A 21 7.67 3.06 -0.25
C VAL A 21 9.08 2.49 -0.35
N GLY A 22 10.00 3.27 -0.89
CA GLY A 22 11.43 2.92 -0.88
C GLY A 22 12.40 4.08 -1.10
N GLY A 23 11.94 5.23 -1.60
CA GLY A 23 12.76 6.44 -1.65
C GLY A 23 12.93 7.12 -0.28
N ILE A 24 11.95 6.96 0.62
CA ILE A 24 11.96 7.51 1.98
C ILE A 24 11.37 6.46 2.92
N ALA A 25 12.23 5.80 3.71
CA ALA A 25 11.87 4.75 4.65
C ALA A 25 11.36 5.32 5.99
N ASP A 26 10.29 6.11 5.95
CA ASP A 26 9.74 6.76 7.13
C ASP A 26 8.27 6.36 7.37
N PRO A 27 7.88 5.97 8.60
CA PRO A 27 6.49 5.64 8.94
C PRO A 27 5.49 6.74 8.58
N GLN A 28 5.89 8.02 8.61
CA GLN A 28 5.04 9.16 8.24
C GLN A 28 4.66 9.12 6.76
N ILE A 29 5.50 8.55 5.88
CA ILE A 29 5.17 8.35 4.48
C ILE A 29 4.01 7.35 4.34
N VAL A 30 4.02 6.27 5.11
CA VAL A 30 2.95 5.27 5.11
C VAL A 30 1.63 5.89 5.59
N GLU A 31 1.68 6.75 6.61
CA GLU A 31 0.51 7.47 7.10
C GLU A 31 -0.07 8.43 6.04
N ILE A 32 0.78 9.20 5.37
CA ILE A 32 0.38 10.09 4.27
C ILE A 32 -0.26 9.30 3.11
N ILE A 33 0.31 8.15 2.74
CA ILE A 33 -0.26 7.27 1.71
C ILE A 33 -1.67 6.81 2.10
N GLY A 34 -1.88 6.50 3.38
CA GLY A 34 -3.20 6.15 3.91
C GLY A 34 -4.24 7.26 3.75
N PHE A 35 -3.83 8.53 3.89
CA PHE A 35 -4.71 9.69 3.64
C PHE A 35 -4.88 10.04 2.15
N ALA A 36 -3.91 9.71 1.31
CA ALA A 36 -3.92 10.02 -0.12
C ALA A 36 -4.94 9.18 -0.93
N GLY A 37 -5.54 8.16 -0.32
CA GLY A 37 -6.60 7.36 -0.94
C GLY A 37 -6.10 6.19 -1.79
N PHE A 38 -4.83 5.80 -1.67
CA PHE A 38 -4.34 4.55 -2.24
C PHE A 38 -4.97 3.33 -1.53
N ASP A 39 -5.15 2.24 -2.27
CA ASP A 39 -5.64 0.97 -1.73
C ASP A 39 -4.55 0.17 -1.02
N ALA A 40 -3.27 0.39 -1.37
CA ALA A 40 -2.14 -0.30 -0.79
C ALA A 40 -0.85 0.54 -0.77
N ALA A 41 0.01 0.27 0.21
CA ALA A 41 1.39 0.73 0.23
C ALA A 41 2.32 -0.48 0.08
N PHE A 42 3.17 -0.48 -0.94
CA PHE A 42 4.21 -1.49 -1.13
C PHE A 42 5.46 -1.08 -0.36
N ILE A 43 5.72 -1.74 0.76
CA ILE A 43 6.91 -1.51 1.58
C ILE A 43 8.06 -2.30 0.96
N ASP A 44 8.93 -1.60 0.25
CA ASP A 44 10.11 -2.22 -0.35
C ASP A 44 11.13 -2.47 0.75
N MET A 45 11.50 -3.73 0.94
CA MET A 45 12.54 -4.13 1.88
C MET A 45 13.78 -4.68 1.17
N GLU A 46 13.78 -4.64 -0.17
CA GLU A 46 14.83 -5.20 -1.00
C GLU A 46 15.72 -4.08 -1.58
N HIS A 47 15.11 -2.98 -2.05
CA HIS A 47 15.80 -1.89 -2.75
C HIS A 47 15.65 -0.53 -2.07
N THR A 48 15.20 -0.51 -0.82
CA THR A 48 15.16 0.71 0.00
C THR A 48 16.58 1.08 0.44
N ALA A 49 16.92 2.37 0.29
CA ALA A 49 18.23 2.93 0.61
C ALA A 49 18.54 2.94 2.12
#